data_AF-A0AA88SB77-F1
#
_entry.id   AF-A0AA88SB77-F1
#
_cell.length_a   1.000
_cell.length_b   1.000
_cell.length_c   1.000
_cell.angle_alpha   90.00
_cell.angle_beta   90.00
_cell.angle_gamma   90.00
#
_symmetry.space_group_name_H-M   'P 1'
#
loop_
_entity.id
_entity.type
_entity.pdbx_description
1 polymer ?
#
loop_
_entity_poly.entity_id
_entity_poly.type
_entity_poly.pdbx_seq_one_letter_code
_entity_poly.pdbx_strand_id
1 'polypeptide(L)'
;MADCIYYEQSIVPLVESLKLLSGQETCIICCYEQRTEGVNPKVERQFFELLEQNFSCEEITSDRQDPEFSSPDIHILHIKKKTM
;
A
#
# COMPACT_ATOMS: atom_id res chain seq x y z
N MET A 1 -1.35 -2.49 7.60
CA MET A 1 -1.82 -3.53 6.67
C MET A 1 -0.63 -4.37 6.26
N ALA A 2 -0.80 -5.69 6.17
CA ALA A 2 0.24 -6.61 5.71
C ALA A 2 -0.36 -7.50 4.62
N ASP A 3 0.26 -7.48 3.44
CA ASP A 3 -0.06 -8.29 2.27
C ASP A 3 -1.55 -8.28 1.89
N CYS A 4 -2.14 -7.08 1.77
CA CYS A 4 -3.56 -6.90 1.42
C CYS A 4 -3.80 -6.64 -0.08
N ILE A 5 -2.75 -6.66 -0.91
CA ILE A 5 -2.77 -6.27 -2.33
C ILE A 5 -2.55 -7.52 -3.21
N TYR A 6 -3.57 -8.38 -3.31
CA TYR A 6 -3.42 -9.66 -4.05
C TYR A 6 -4.67 -10.14 -4.80
N TYR A 7 -5.84 -9.52 -4.59
CA TYR A 7 -7.08 -9.90 -5.28
C TYR A 7 -7.77 -8.69 -5.92
N GLU A 8 -8.09 -8.78 -7.21
CA GLU A 8 -8.61 -7.63 -7.99
C GLU A 8 -9.89 -7.05 -7.37
N GLN A 9 -10.79 -7.91 -6.92
CA GLN A 9 -12.09 -7.53 -6.38
C GLN A 9 -11.98 -6.89 -4.98
N SER A 10 -10.84 -7.03 -4.28
CA SER A 10 -10.63 -6.38 -2.99
C SER A 10 -10.07 -4.97 -3.10
N ILE A 11 -9.50 -4.58 -4.26
CA ILE A 11 -8.79 -3.30 -4.39
C ILE A 11 -9.70 -2.10 -4.17
N VAL A 12 -10.84 -2.04 -4.86
CA VAL A 12 -11.78 -0.91 -4.70
C VAL A 12 -12.36 -0.85 -3.28
N PRO A 13 -12.91 -1.94 -2.70
CA PRO A 13 -13.38 -1.93 -1.30
C PRO A 13 -12.30 -1.58 -0.29
N LEU A 14 -11.05 -1.99 -0.52
CA LEU A 14 -9.92 -1.69 0.36
C LEU A 14 -9.62 -0.18 0.38
N VAL A 15 -9.48 0.44 -0.78
CA VAL A 15 -9.19 1.90 -0.86
C VAL A 15 -10.34 2.73 -0.28
N GLU A 16 -11.59 2.34 -0.55
CA GLU A 16 -12.75 3.01 0.06
C GLU A 16 -12.79 2.83 1.59
N SER A 17 -12.43 1.65 2.10
CA SER A 17 -12.33 1.41 3.54
C SER A 17 -11.23 2.27 4.18
N LEU A 18 -10.06 2.39 3.53
CA LEU A 18 -9.00 3.28 3.98
C LEU A 18 -9.48 4.74 4.02
N LYS A 19 -10.18 5.19 2.98
CA LYS A 19 -10.72 6.54 2.89
C LYS A 19 -11.74 6.84 3.98
N LEU A 20 -12.62 5.88 4.27
CA LEU A 20 -13.68 5.99 5.28
C LEU A 20 -13.11 6.02 6.70
N LEU A 21 -12.13 5.15 6.98
CA LEU A 21 -11.64 4.92 8.35
C LEU A 21 -10.47 5.84 8.75
N SER A 22 -9.76 6.42 7.79
CA SER A 22 -8.62 7.31 8.08
C SER A 22 -9.01 8.79 8.18
N GLY A 23 -8.50 9.44 9.23
CA GLY A 23 -8.51 10.88 9.40
C GLY A 23 -7.18 11.53 8.99
N GLN A 24 -7.08 12.84 9.19
CA GLN A 24 -5.89 13.62 8.80
C GLN A 24 -4.62 13.20 9.56
N GLU A 25 -4.77 12.78 10.82
CA GLU A 25 -3.67 12.36 11.69
C GLU A 25 -3.40 10.85 11.62
N THR A 26 -4.18 10.10 10.84
CA THR A 26 -3.98 8.66 10.71
C THR A 26 -2.75 8.38 9.85
N CYS A 27 -1.74 7.72 10.43
CA CYS A 27 -0.64 7.13 9.69
C CYS A 27 -0.98 5.69 9.32
N ILE A 28 -1.13 5.41 8.02
CA ILE A 28 -1.34 4.05 7.52
C ILE A 28 0.02 3.48 7.14
N ILE A 29 0.38 2.33 7.71
CA ILE A 29 1.55 1.55 7.31
C ILE A 29 1.06 0.39 6.44
N CYS A 30 1.58 0.28 5.21
CA CYS A 30 1.27 -0.80 4.28
C CYS A 30 2.54 -1.56 3.94
N CYS A 31 2.59 -2.84 4.31
CA CYS A 31 3.64 -3.76 3.91
C CYS A 31 3.06 -4.74 2.89
N TYR A 32 3.73 -4.97 1.77
CA TYR A 32 3.30 -5.93 0.75
C TYR A 32 4.48 -6.55 0.02
N GLU A 33 4.28 -7.76 -0.51
CA GLU A 33 5.23 -8.43 -1.40
C GLU A 33 4.89 -8.09 -2.86
N GLN A 34 5.86 -7.57 -3.61
CA GLN A 34 5.74 -7.33 -5.04
C GLN A 34 5.75 -8.66 -5.78
N ARG A 35 4.68 -8.93 -6.55
CA ARG A 35 4.52 -10.17 -7.30
C ARG A 35 4.37 -9.87 -8.79
N THR A 36 5.24 -10.46 -9.60
CA THR A 36 5.29 -10.19 -11.05
C THR A 36 4.44 -11.17 -11.88
N GLU A 37 3.91 -12.22 -11.26
CA GLU A 37 3.20 -13.30 -11.96
C GLU A 37 1.68 -13.09 -12.00
N GLY A 38 1.07 -13.60 -13.08
CA GLY A 38 -0.39 -13.64 -13.23
C GLY A 38 -1.03 -12.26 -13.23
N VAL A 39 -2.07 -12.08 -12.41
CA VAL A 39 -2.84 -10.82 -12.32
C VAL A 39 -2.21 -9.80 -11.37
N ASN A 40 -1.21 -10.18 -10.57
CA ASN A 40 -0.67 -9.35 -9.50
C ASN A 40 -0.15 -7.97 -9.97
N PRO A 41 0.60 -7.84 -11.08
CA PRO A 41 1.06 -6.53 -11.55
C PRO A 41 -0.09 -5.57 -11.87
N LYS A 42 -1.22 -6.09 -12.35
CA LYS A 42 -2.43 -5.31 -12.64
C LYS A 42 -3.13 -4.88 -11.35
N VAL A 43 -3.23 -5.80 -10.39
CA VAL A 43 -3.82 -5.55 -9.06
C VAL A 43 -3.04 -4.48 -8.30
N GLU A 44 -1.71 -4.59 -8.29
CA GLU A 44 -0.80 -3.61 -7.69
C GLU A 44 -0.96 -2.23 -8.35
N ARG A 45 -0.90 -2.17 -9.69
CA ARG A 45 -1.08 -0.90 -10.42
C ARG A 45 -2.43 -0.24 -10.10
N GLN A 46 -3.52 -1.01 -10.16
CA GLN A 46 -4.86 -0.50 -9.88
C GLN A 46 -4.97 0.04 -8.44
N PHE A 47 -4.33 -0.63 -7.48
CA PHE A 47 -4.29 -0.16 -6.10
C PHE A 47 -3.64 1.21 -6.00
N PHE A 48 -2.44 1.40 -6.57
CA PHE A 48 -1.74 2.68 -6.53
C PHE A 48 -2.48 3.79 -7.27
N GLU A 49 -3.04 3.52 -8.46
CA GLU A 49 -3.84 4.49 -9.22
C GLU A 49 -5.07 5.01 -8.45
N LEU A 50 -5.72 4.15 -7.66
CA LEU A 50 -6.86 4.54 -6.81
C LEU A 50 -6.41 5.24 -5.53
N LEU A 51 -5.33 4.74 -4.91
CA LEU A 51 -4.79 5.27 -3.67
C LEU A 51 -4.31 6.72 -3.83
N GLU A 52 -3.59 7.02 -4.92
CA GLU A 52 -3.05 8.35 -5.20
C GLU A 52 -4.12 9.43 -5.35
N GLN A 53 -5.39 9.08 -5.60
CA GLN A 53 -6.47 10.06 -5.72
C GLN A 53 -6.78 10.76 -4.39
N ASN A 54 -6.58 10.08 -3.26
CA ASN A 54 -6.95 10.58 -1.93
C ASN A 54 -5.78 10.55 -0.93
N PHE A 55 -4.68 9.89 -1.27
CA PHE A 55 -3.55 9.66 -0.38
C PHE A 55 -2.21 10.04 -1.02
N SER A 56 -1.26 10.46 -0.19
CA SER A 56 0.16 10.51 -0.51
C SER A 56 0.86 9.28 0.05
N CYS A 57 1.77 8.70 -0.72
CA CYS A 57 2.52 7.51 -0.34
C CYS A 57 4.01 7.80 -0.38
N GLU A 58 4.73 7.34 0.64
CA GLU A 58 6.19 7.40 0.73
C GLU A 58 6.71 6.00 1.02
N GLU A 59 7.67 5.52 0.22
CA GLU A 59 8.31 4.24 0.46
C GLU A 59 9.37 4.35 1.56
N ILE A 60 9.37 3.37 2.45
CA ILE A 60 10.37 3.22 3.50
C ILE A 60 11.54 2.45 2.93
N THR A 61 12.68 3.12 2.91
CA THR A 61 13.95 2.58 2.45
C THR A 61 14.39 1.36 3.27
N SER A 62 15.10 0.44 2.63
CA SER A 62 15.50 -0.85 3.23
C SER A 62 16.40 -0.70 4.45
N ASP A 63 17.18 0.38 4.56
CA ASP A 63 18.02 0.69 5.73
C ASP A 63 17.21 1.00 7.00
N ARG A 64 15.92 1.28 6.85
CA ARG A 64 14.96 1.48 7.94
C ARG A 64 14.14 0.24 8.27
N GLN A 65 14.40 -0.87 7.59
CA GLN A 65 13.78 -2.17 7.85
C GLN A 65 14.70 -3.03 8.74
N ASP A 66 14.18 -4.14 9.23
CA ASP A 66 14.99 -5.09 9.97
C ASP A 66 16.04 -5.75 9.04
N PRO A 67 17.33 -5.79 9.41
CA PRO A 67 18.39 -6.29 8.55
C PRO A 67 18.33 -7.80 8.29
N GLU A 68 17.69 -8.57 9.18
CA GLU A 68 17.49 -10.02 9.01
C GLU A 68 16.12 -10.31 8.38
N PHE A 69 15.10 -9.53 8.75
CA PHE A 69 13.71 -9.72 8.32
C PHE A 69 13.26 -8.67 7.29
N SER A 70 14.03 -8.52 6.21
CA SER A 70 13.68 -7.69 5.04
C SER A 70 13.96 -8.41 3.73
N SER A 71 13.33 -7.94 2.65
CA SER A 71 13.51 -8.47 1.29
C SER A 71 13.40 -7.34 0.27
N PRO A 72 14.18 -7.36 -0.83
CA PRO A 72 14.02 -6.42 -1.94
C PRO A 72 12.62 -6.43 -2.56
N ASP A 73 11.93 -7.57 -2.48
CA ASP A 73 10.57 -7.73 -3.03
C ASP A 73 9.49 -7.39 -2.00
N ILE A 74 9.84 -7.02 -0.76
CA ILE A 74 8.90 -6.62 0.29
C ILE A 74 9.03 -5.12 0.54
N HIS A 75 7.98 -4.39 0.20
CA HIS A 75 7.94 -2.95 0.32
C HIS A 75 7.13 -2.54 1.53
N ILE A 76 7.57 -1.47 2.20
CA ILE A 76 6.83 -0.82 3.28
C ILE A 76 6.54 0.62 2.87
N LEU A 77 5.29 1.03 2.97
CA LEU A 77 4.82 2.36 2.60
C LEU A 77 4.22 3.06 3.82
N HIS A 78 4.55 4.34 3.96
CA HIS A 78 3.78 5.29 4.73
C HIS A 78 2.74 5.96 3.84
N ILE A 79 1.48 5.77 4.18
CA ILE A 79 0.33 6.32 3.46
C ILE A 79 -0.36 7.34 4.37
N LYS A 80 -0.57 8.55 3.85
CA LYS A 80 -1.27 9.64 4.55
C LYS A 80 -2.38 10.21 3.68
N LYS A 81 -3.50 10.56 4.29
CA LYS A 81 -4.62 11.19 3.60
C LYS A 81 -4.21 12.60 3.16
N LYS A 82 -4.46 12.94 1.90
CA LYS A 82 -4.19 14.27 1.37
C LYS A 82 -5.11 15.28 2.06
N THR A 83 -4.55 16.39 2.50
CA THR A 83 -5.33 17.54 2.94
C THR A 83 -6.01 18.16 1.71
N MET A 84 -7.33 18.38 1.78
CA MET A 84 -8.06 19.15 0.77
C MET A 84 -7.69 20.63 0.84
#